data_AF-A0A7K0I6M7-F1
#
_entry.id   AF-A0A7K0I6M7-F1
#
_cell.length_a   1.000
_cell.length_b   1.000
_cell.length_c   1.000
_cell.angle_alpha   90.00
_cell.angle_beta   90.00
_cell.angle_gamma   90.00
#
_symmetry.space_group_name_H-M   'P 1'
#
loop_
_entity.id
_entity.type
_entity.pdbx_description
1 polymer ?
#
loop_
_entity_poly.entity_id
_entity_poly.type
_entity_poly.pdbx_seq_one_letter_code
_entity_poly.pdbx_strand_id
1 'polypeptide(L)'
;ATIEPLLKPNDSIAYLKTPAGVYTQLTIPAQDIVERIGDRVINNIPLIIKALPQENWQWALSAPSNLLLLPKDSLATFFVNNKIEDKKTSFLASYSTSSRSYSYDNISNLMQEHIKNNPDKDMVLLLVPVERLTAQSNSYYGQSQPYTTAINNYLLPSGVKLLKTKEATKIVITTTEYK
;
A
#
# COMPACT_ATOMS: atom_id res chain seq x y z
N ALA A 1 4.57 -14.89 24.15
CA ALA A 1 5.37 -15.19 22.94
C ALA A 1 6.12 -13.92 22.54
N THR A 2 7.44 -13.95 22.54
CA THR A 2 8.33 -12.82 22.19
C THR A 2 8.16 -12.42 20.72
N ILE A 3 8.15 -11.11 20.42
CA ILE A 3 7.93 -10.55 19.07
C ILE A 3 9.16 -10.76 18.15
N GLU A 4 10.31 -11.08 18.74
CA GLU A 4 11.61 -11.23 18.08
C GLU A 4 11.64 -12.14 16.84
N PRO A 5 10.93 -13.30 16.78
CA PRO A 5 10.92 -14.14 15.59
C PRO A 5 10.20 -13.49 14.39
N LEU A 6 9.30 -12.53 14.63
CA LEU A 6 8.57 -11.81 13.58
C LEU A 6 9.39 -10.67 12.98
N LEU A 7 10.43 -10.22 13.69
CA LEU A 7 11.35 -9.16 13.25
C LEU A 7 12.55 -9.72 12.48
N LYS A 8 12.77 -11.04 12.50
CA LYS A 8 13.82 -11.67 11.70
C LYS A 8 13.49 -11.50 10.21
N PRO A 9 14.41 -10.97 9.39
CA PRO A 9 14.22 -10.89 7.96
C PRO A 9 13.87 -12.26 7.39
N ASN A 10 12.69 -12.37 6.78
CA ASN A 10 12.30 -13.54 6.00
C ASN A 10 12.23 -13.11 4.53
N ASP A 11 12.78 -13.94 3.65
CA ASP A 11 12.84 -13.65 2.22
C ASP A 11 11.60 -14.04 1.43
N SER A 12 10.69 -14.80 2.05
CA SER A 12 9.47 -15.29 1.42
C SER A 12 8.20 -14.58 1.88
N ILE A 13 8.19 -14.04 3.12
CA ILE A 13 7.00 -13.44 3.73
C ILE A 13 7.33 -12.19 4.55
N ALA A 14 6.38 -11.26 4.61
CA ALA A 14 6.35 -10.16 5.57
C ALA A 14 5.07 -10.23 6.41
N TYR A 15 5.15 -9.89 7.69
CA TYR A 15 3.98 -9.87 8.56
C TYR A 15 3.40 -8.47 8.63
N LEU A 16 2.08 -8.40 8.50
CA LEU A 16 1.31 -7.21 8.78
C LEU A 16 0.34 -7.52 9.91
N LYS A 17 0.43 -6.76 11.02
CA LYS A 17 -0.36 -6.99 12.23
C LYS A 17 -0.82 -5.67 12.84
N THR A 18 -2.01 -5.66 13.44
CA THR A 18 -2.57 -4.52 14.19
C THR A 18 -2.78 -4.89 15.66
N PRO A 19 -2.80 -3.90 16.57
CA PRO A 19 -2.56 -2.46 16.39
C PRO A 19 -1.07 -2.08 16.55
N ALA A 20 -0.15 -3.00 16.21
CA ALA A 20 1.19 -3.10 16.79
C ALA A 20 2.17 -1.91 16.61
N GLY A 21 1.77 -0.75 16.07
CA GLY A 21 2.66 0.42 15.90
C GLY A 21 3.88 0.16 14.99
N VAL A 22 3.93 -1.01 14.36
CA VAL A 22 4.97 -1.47 13.45
C VAL A 22 4.33 -1.61 12.07
N TYR A 23 4.79 -0.79 11.13
CA TYR A 23 4.28 -0.77 9.77
C TYR A 23 5.20 -1.55 8.83
N THR A 24 4.61 -2.28 7.89
CA THR A 24 5.40 -2.95 6.86
C THR A 24 5.94 -1.89 5.90
N GLN A 25 7.26 -1.88 5.71
CA GLN A 25 7.93 -0.97 4.79
C GLN A 25 8.05 -1.61 3.40
N LEU A 26 7.72 -0.85 2.36
CA LEU A 26 7.96 -1.17 0.96
C LEU A 26 8.99 -0.20 0.42
N THR A 27 10.14 -0.70 -0.02
CA THR A 27 11.17 0.10 -0.71
C THR A 27 11.09 -0.17 -2.20
N ILE A 28 10.92 0.88 -3.01
CA ILE A 28 10.98 0.79 -4.46
C ILE A 28 12.33 1.40 -4.91
N PRO A 29 13.16 0.64 -5.65
CA PRO A 29 14.50 1.08 -6.04
C PRO A 29 14.41 2.14 -7.14
N ALA A 30 14.26 3.41 -6.74
CA ALA A 30 13.98 4.50 -7.66
C ALA A 30 15.20 4.79 -8.55
N GLN A 31 16.42 4.66 -8.00
CA GLN A 31 17.67 4.85 -8.73
C GLN A 31 17.80 3.85 -9.88
N ASP A 32 17.66 2.55 -9.57
CA ASP A 32 17.70 1.48 -10.59
C ASP A 32 16.64 1.69 -11.69
N ILE A 33 15.48 2.24 -11.33
CA ILE A 33 14.42 2.54 -12.31
C ILE A 33 14.88 3.67 -13.23
N VAL A 34 15.37 4.78 -12.68
CA VAL A 34 15.87 5.94 -13.45
C VAL A 34 16.97 5.52 -14.42
N GLU A 35 17.96 4.75 -13.95
CA GLU A 35 19.06 4.24 -14.78
C GLU A 35 18.56 3.39 -15.97
N ARG A 36 17.48 2.63 -15.78
CA ARG A 36 16.92 1.75 -16.82
C ARG A 36 16.02 2.47 -17.81
N ILE A 37 15.31 3.53 -17.38
CA ILE A 37 14.33 4.22 -18.22
C ILE A 37 14.91 5.45 -18.92
N GLY A 38 16.00 6.02 -18.41
CA GLY A 38 16.60 7.26 -18.94
C GLY A 38 15.61 8.42 -18.90
N ASP A 39 15.48 9.16 -20.00
CA ASP A 39 14.62 10.35 -20.10
C ASP A 39 13.12 10.03 -20.35
N ARG A 40 12.73 8.75 -20.26
CA ARG A 40 11.35 8.33 -20.56
C ARG A 40 10.41 8.69 -19.41
N VAL A 41 9.20 9.13 -19.75
CA VAL A 41 8.14 9.48 -18.79
C VAL A 41 7.45 8.22 -18.30
N ILE A 42 7.26 8.10 -16.98
CA ILE A 42 6.56 6.97 -16.35
C ILE A 42 5.05 7.21 -16.43
N ASN A 43 4.33 6.39 -17.18
CA ASN A 43 2.87 6.52 -17.29
C ASN A 43 2.15 5.69 -16.23
N ASN A 44 2.64 4.47 -15.98
CA ASN A 44 1.94 3.51 -15.15
C ASN A 44 2.90 2.65 -14.32
N ILE A 45 2.58 2.56 -13.03
CA ILE A 45 3.17 1.64 -12.05
C ILE A 45 1.99 1.01 -11.28
N PRO A 46 1.49 -0.16 -11.72
CA PRO A 46 0.50 -0.91 -10.97
C PRO A 46 1.18 -1.58 -9.78
N LEU A 47 0.61 -1.42 -8.59
CA LEU A 47 1.10 -2.04 -7.37
C LEU A 47 0.05 -3.01 -6.82
N ILE A 48 0.45 -4.27 -6.67
CA ILE A 48 -0.39 -5.32 -6.11
C ILE A 48 0.38 -6.01 -4.99
N ILE A 49 -0.15 -5.96 -3.78
CA ILE A 49 0.42 -6.64 -2.62
C ILE A 49 -0.35 -7.94 -2.40
N LYS A 50 0.30 -9.08 -2.61
CA LYS A 50 -0.31 -10.40 -2.46
C LYS A 50 -0.19 -10.90 -1.02
N ALA A 51 -1.21 -11.61 -0.55
CA ALA A 51 -1.26 -12.26 0.75
C ALA A 51 -1.30 -13.79 0.60
N LEU A 52 -0.72 -14.49 1.57
CA LEU A 52 -0.94 -15.92 1.74
C LEU A 52 -2.38 -16.19 2.22
N PRO A 53 -2.90 -17.40 1.97
CA PRO A 53 -4.17 -17.84 2.55
C PRO A 53 -4.17 -17.64 4.07
N GLN A 54 -5.30 -17.19 4.59
CA GLN A 54 -5.51 -17.06 6.02
C GLN A 54 -5.57 -18.45 6.66
N GLU A 55 -5.10 -18.54 7.90
CA GLU A 55 -5.12 -19.79 8.64
C GLU A 55 -6.58 -20.14 8.99
N ASN A 56 -6.94 -21.42 8.92
CA ASN A 56 -8.31 -21.87 9.15
C ASN A 56 -8.46 -22.45 10.56
N TRP A 57 -8.45 -21.59 11.57
CA TRP A 57 -8.68 -21.97 12.97
C TRP A 57 -9.44 -20.86 13.73
N GLN A 58 -10.05 -21.21 14.86
CA GLN A 58 -11.06 -20.40 15.56
C GLN A 58 -10.59 -19.00 15.98
N TRP A 59 -9.29 -18.80 16.23
CA TRP A 59 -8.73 -17.50 16.62
C TRP A 59 -7.73 -16.95 15.59
N ALA A 60 -7.83 -17.40 14.32
CA ALA A 60 -7.04 -16.86 13.23
C ALA A 60 -7.35 -15.37 13.04
N LEU A 61 -6.30 -14.56 12.92
CA LEU A 61 -6.45 -13.14 12.64
C LEU A 61 -6.97 -12.97 11.20
N SER A 62 -7.98 -12.12 11.02
CA SER A 62 -8.44 -11.76 9.68
C SER A 62 -7.45 -10.80 9.01
N ALA A 63 -7.44 -10.79 7.68
CA ALA A 63 -6.76 -9.73 6.93
C ALA A 63 -7.46 -8.40 7.21
N PRO A 64 -6.73 -7.30 7.47
CA PRO A 64 -7.35 -6.00 7.59
C PRO A 64 -8.09 -5.61 6.31
N SER A 65 -9.30 -5.08 6.44
CA SER A 65 -10.16 -4.82 5.28
C SER A 65 -9.58 -3.78 4.32
N ASN A 66 -8.83 -2.82 4.84
CA ASN A 66 -8.20 -1.77 4.05
C ASN A 66 -6.75 -1.56 4.45
N LEU A 67 -5.93 -1.29 3.44
CA LEU A 67 -4.52 -1.03 3.59
C LEU A 67 -4.18 0.29 2.90
N LEU A 68 -3.67 1.23 3.69
CA LEU A 68 -3.21 2.53 3.24
C LEU A 68 -1.73 2.44 2.87
N LEU A 69 -1.38 2.98 1.71
CA LEU A 69 -0.02 3.14 1.22
C LEU A 69 0.31 4.63 1.15
N LEU A 70 1.39 5.03 1.80
CA LEU A 70 1.88 6.41 1.80
C LEU A 70 3.38 6.49 2.08
N PRO A 71 4.06 7.58 1.67
CA PRO A 71 5.44 7.85 2.06
C PRO A 71 5.64 7.84 3.58
N LYS A 72 6.79 7.31 4.02
CA LYS A 72 7.12 7.15 5.45
C LYS A 72 7.07 8.45 6.25
N ASP A 73 7.51 9.55 5.65
CA ASP A 73 7.51 10.89 6.24
C ASP A 73 6.10 11.49 6.40
N SER A 74 5.14 11.03 5.60
CA SER A 74 3.77 11.54 5.58
C SER A 74 2.87 10.91 6.66
N LEU A 75 3.28 9.79 7.25
CA LEU A 75 2.48 9.00 8.18
C LEU A 75 1.93 9.81 9.35
N ALA A 76 2.80 10.53 10.08
CA ALA A 76 2.39 11.25 11.27
C ALA A 76 1.37 12.35 10.95
N THR A 77 1.64 13.12 9.90
CA THR A 77 0.76 14.24 9.50
C THR A 77 -0.56 13.78 8.89
N PHE A 78 -0.61 12.57 8.31
CA PHE A 78 -1.82 12.02 7.70
C PHE A 78 -2.95 11.88 8.73
N PHE A 79 -2.66 11.21 9.85
CA PHE A 79 -3.66 10.99 10.91
C PHE A 79 -3.92 12.25 11.73
N VAL A 80 -2.88 13.03 12.07
CA VAL A 80 -3.05 14.28 12.85
C VAL A 80 -3.96 15.27 12.14
N ASN A 81 -3.85 15.36 10.80
CA ASN A 81 -4.65 16.29 10.01
C ASN A 81 -5.96 15.68 9.49
N ASN A 82 -6.33 14.47 9.95
CA ASN A 82 -7.53 13.76 9.49
C ASN A 82 -7.63 13.64 7.97
N LYS A 83 -6.50 13.39 7.29
CA LYS A 83 -6.48 13.23 5.84
C LYS A 83 -7.19 11.94 5.43
N ILE A 84 -7.76 11.96 4.23
CA ILE A 84 -8.24 10.77 3.52
C ILE A 84 -7.31 10.49 2.32
N GLU A 85 -7.51 9.35 1.66
CA GLU A 85 -6.77 9.00 0.46
C GLU A 85 -7.03 9.99 -0.68
N ASP A 86 -5.96 10.42 -1.36
CA ASP A 86 -6.01 11.40 -2.45
C ASP A 86 -5.61 10.82 -3.82
N LYS A 87 -5.18 9.55 -3.86
CA LYS A 87 -4.67 8.84 -5.04
C LYS A 87 -3.48 9.55 -5.71
N LYS A 88 -2.75 10.37 -4.95
CA LYS A 88 -1.58 11.11 -5.40
C LYS A 88 -0.40 10.86 -4.46
N THR A 89 -0.61 11.11 -3.18
CA THR A 89 0.39 10.92 -2.12
C THR A 89 0.00 9.81 -1.15
N SER A 90 -1.28 9.41 -1.17
CA SER A 90 -1.85 8.38 -0.32
C SER A 90 -2.85 7.54 -1.12
N PHE A 91 -2.72 6.23 -0.99
CA PHE A 91 -3.47 5.27 -1.79
C PHE A 91 -4.11 4.24 -0.87
N LEU A 92 -5.39 3.96 -1.09
CA LEU A 92 -6.14 2.99 -0.30
C LEU A 92 -6.49 1.79 -1.16
N ALA A 93 -6.23 0.59 -0.66
CA ALA A 93 -6.65 -0.66 -1.28
C ALA A 93 -7.47 -1.48 -0.31
N SER A 94 -8.58 -2.04 -0.79
CA SER A 94 -9.39 -2.99 -0.04
C SER A 94 -8.94 -4.42 -0.31
N TYR A 95 -9.01 -5.27 0.72
CA TYR A 95 -8.62 -6.67 0.60
C TYR A 95 -9.59 -7.44 -0.30
N SER A 96 -9.06 -8.06 -1.35
CA SER A 96 -9.81 -8.98 -2.20
C SER A 96 -9.59 -10.41 -1.71
N THR A 97 -10.66 -11.08 -1.29
CA THR A 97 -10.60 -12.49 -0.84
C THR A 97 -10.34 -13.45 -2.00
N SER A 98 -10.84 -13.15 -3.20
CA SER A 98 -10.71 -14.01 -4.38
C SER A 98 -9.28 -14.05 -4.91
N SER A 99 -8.63 -12.89 -5.03
CA SER A 99 -7.24 -12.76 -5.47
C SER A 99 -6.23 -12.79 -4.33
N ARG A 100 -6.70 -12.74 -3.07
CA ARG A 100 -5.90 -12.61 -1.85
C ARG A 100 -4.87 -11.49 -1.98
N SER A 101 -5.34 -10.30 -2.32
CA SER A 101 -4.45 -9.17 -2.63
C SER A 101 -5.06 -7.82 -2.30
N TYR A 102 -4.18 -6.83 -2.18
CA TYR A 102 -4.49 -5.41 -2.16
C TYR A 102 -3.98 -4.81 -3.46
N SER A 103 -4.89 -4.32 -4.30
CA SER A 103 -4.55 -3.68 -5.57
C SER A 103 -4.70 -2.18 -5.42
N TYR A 104 -3.63 -1.45 -5.67
CA TYR A 104 -3.59 0.01 -5.55
C TYR A 104 -3.84 0.68 -6.90
N ASP A 105 -4.32 1.91 -6.85
CA ASP A 105 -4.29 2.81 -7.99
C ASP A 105 -2.84 3.07 -8.45
N ASN A 106 -2.69 3.58 -9.67
CA ASN A 106 -1.40 3.86 -10.28
C ASN A 106 -0.57 4.86 -9.46
N ILE A 107 0.65 4.47 -9.09
CA ILE A 107 1.57 5.30 -8.29
C ILE A 107 2.62 6.04 -9.13
N SER A 108 2.49 6.07 -10.46
CA SER A 108 3.48 6.70 -11.36
C SER A 108 3.74 8.17 -11.04
N ASN A 109 2.70 8.93 -10.71
CA ASN A 109 2.84 10.35 -10.34
C ASN A 109 3.63 10.52 -9.03
N LEU A 110 3.38 9.65 -8.03
CA LEU A 110 4.14 9.65 -6.79
C LEU A 110 5.63 9.34 -7.06
N MET A 111 5.90 8.34 -7.89
CA MET A 111 7.27 7.96 -8.24
C MET A 111 8.01 9.08 -8.97
N GLN A 112 7.36 9.73 -9.95
CA GLN A 112 7.97 10.84 -10.70
C GLN A 112 8.29 12.03 -9.79
N GLU A 113 7.37 12.39 -8.90
CA GLU A 113 7.60 13.46 -7.93
C GLU A 113 8.73 13.10 -6.95
N HIS A 114 8.79 11.83 -6.51
CA HIS A 114 9.88 11.33 -5.66
C HIS A 114 11.23 11.42 -6.37
N ILE A 115 11.35 10.94 -7.60
CA ILE A 115 12.59 11.00 -8.40
C ILE A 115 13.05 12.45 -8.58
N LYS A 116 12.11 13.36 -8.89
CA LYS A 116 12.42 14.79 -9.07
C LYS A 116 12.97 15.43 -7.80
N ASN A 117 12.37 15.13 -6.64
CA ASN A 117 12.71 15.77 -5.37
C ASN A 117 13.84 15.05 -4.61
N ASN A 118 14.06 13.76 -4.89
CA ASN A 118 15.02 12.90 -4.21
C ASN A 118 15.73 11.95 -5.21
N PRO A 119 16.47 12.48 -6.20
CA PRO A 119 17.05 11.67 -7.29
C PRO A 119 17.97 10.56 -6.79
N ASP A 120 18.69 10.80 -5.69
CA ASP A 120 19.67 9.87 -5.13
C ASP A 120 19.11 9.00 -4.00
N LYS A 121 17.79 8.80 -3.92
CA LYS A 121 17.17 8.02 -2.85
C LYS A 121 16.08 7.09 -3.37
N ASP A 122 16.04 5.89 -2.82
CA ASP A 122 14.92 4.99 -3.03
C ASP A 122 13.64 5.51 -2.36
N MET A 123 12.50 5.16 -2.96
CA MET A 123 11.21 5.54 -2.43
C MET A 123 10.81 4.56 -1.33
N VAL A 124 10.58 5.09 -0.13
CA VAL A 124 10.18 4.30 1.04
C VAL A 124 8.72 4.59 1.39
N LEU A 125 7.89 3.58 1.18
CA LEU A 125 6.46 3.60 1.47
C LEU A 125 6.14 2.73 2.69
N LEU A 126 5.05 3.06 3.37
CA LEU A 126 4.51 2.28 4.48
C LEU A 126 3.16 1.69 4.09
N LEU A 127 2.96 0.43 4.46
CA LEU A 127 1.67 -0.26 4.41
C LEU A 127 1.04 -0.22 5.80
N VAL A 128 -0.07 0.50 5.90
CA VAL A 128 -0.72 0.86 7.16
C VAL A 128 -2.15 0.34 7.17
N PRO A 129 -2.49 -0.60 8.07
CA PRO A 129 -3.87 -1.05 8.22
C PRO A 129 -4.72 0.09 8.76
N VAL A 130 -5.85 0.35 8.11
CA VAL A 130 -6.73 1.47 8.47
C VAL A 130 -8.19 1.06 8.49
N GLU A 131 -8.95 1.76 9.34
CA GLU A 131 -10.40 1.74 9.29
C GLU A 131 -10.88 2.84 8.35
N ARG A 132 -11.71 2.45 7.37
CA ARG A 132 -12.29 3.37 6.38
C ARG A 132 -13.75 3.60 6.70
N LEU A 133 -14.13 4.83 6.99
CA LEU A 133 -15.53 5.24 7.09
C LEU A 133 -16.00 5.73 5.73
N THR A 134 -17.18 5.29 5.30
CA THR A 134 -17.77 5.69 4.02
C THR A 134 -19.16 6.26 4.20
N ALA A 135 -19.52 7.20 3.33
CA ALA A 135 -20.88 7.66 3.14
C ALA A 135 -21.28 7.44 1.68
N GLN A 136 -22.60 7.42 1.46
CA GLN A 136 -23.17 7.23 0.14
C GLN A 136 -23.40 8.58 -0.53
N SER A 137 -22.97 8.72 -1.78
CA SER A 137 -23.38 9.84 -2.63
C SER A 137 -24.57 9.40 -3.48
N ASN A 138 -25.69 10.10 -3.37
CA ASN A 138 -26.86 9.83 -4.20
C ASN A 138 -26.71 10.58 -5.53
N SER A 139 -26.58 9.85 -6.63
CA SER A 139 -26.70 10.44 -7.97
C SER A 139 -28.17 10.62 -8.35
N TYR A 140 -28.46 11.64 -9.14
CA TYR A 140 -29.80 11.89 -9.73
C TYR A 140 -30.34 10.68 -10.52
N TYR A 141 -29.45 9.81 -11.03
CA TYR A 141 -29.79 8.58 -11.75
C TYR A 141 -29.91 7.33 -10.85
N GLY A 142 -29.97 7.48 -9.53
CA GLY A 142 -30.20 6.37 -8.59
C GLY A 142 -29.00 5.45 -8.35
N GLN A 143 -27.82 5.74 -8.93
CA GLN A 143 -26.59 5.05 -8.56
C GLN A 143 -25.95 5.69 -7.35
N SER A 144 -25.76 4.90 -6.30
CA SER A 144 -25.07 5.30 -5.09
C SER A 144 -23.62 4.86 -5.15
N GLN A 145 -22.68 5.81 -5.02
CA GLN A 145 -21.25 5.51 -4.97
C GLN A 145 -20.70 5.84 -3.58
N PRO A 146 -20.06 4.86 -2.90
CA PRO A 146 -19.45 5.11 -1.60
C PRO A 146 -18.21 6.00 -1.75
N TYR A 147 -18.16 7.08 -0.98
CA TYR A 147 -16.97 7.93 -0.84
C TYR A 147 -16.45 7.88 0.59
N THR A 148 -15.14 8.10 0.75
CA THR A 148 -14.48 8.08 2.06
C THR A 148 -14.78 9.36 2.83
N THR A 149 -15.23 9.23 4.07
CA THR A 149 -15.45 10.36 4.98
C THR A 149 -14.34 10.49 6.01
N ALA A 150 -13.71 9.37 6.41
CA ALA A 150 -12.59 9.37 7.32
C ALA A 150 -11.73 8.11 7.16
N ILE A 151 -10.45 8.25 7.49
CA ILE A 151 -9.50 7.15 7.65
C ILE A 151 -8.91 7.21 9.06
N ASN A 152 -9.16 6.16 9.84
CA ASN A 152 -8.69 6.04 11.22
C ASN A 152 -7.67 4.92 11.37
N ASN A 153 -6.91 4.96 12.47
CA ASN A 153 -6.05 3.84 12.85
C ASN A 153 -6.90 2.57 13.07
N TYR A 154 -6.44 1.44 12.55
CA TYR A 154 -7.15 0.17 12.72
C TYR A 154 -6.84 -0.45 14.09
N LEU A 155 -7.86 -0.51 14.96
CA LEU A 155 -7.72 -0.95 16.35
C LEU A 155 -8.04 -2.43 16.56
N LEU A 156 -8.75 -3.08 15.63
CA LEU A 156 -9.12 -4.49 15.76
C LEU A 156 -7.89 -5.39 15.57
N PRO A 157 -7.79 -6.53 16.28
CA PRO A 157 -6.75 -7.51 16.01
C PRO A 157 -6.89 -8.06 14.60
N SER A 158 -5.89 -7.82 13.75
CA SER A 158 -5.82 -8.34 12.40
C SER A 158 -4.39 -8.70 12.05
N GLY A 159 -4.24 -9.59 11.08
CA GLY A 159 -2.99 -10.24 10.77
C GLY A 159 -3.03 -10.85 9.39
N VAL A 160 -2.01 -10.57 8.58
CA VAL A 160 -1.83 -11.24 7.29
C VAL A 160 -0.35 -11.44 6.99
N LYS A 161 -0.04 -12.56 6.34
CA LYS A 161 1.29 -12.83 5.80
C LYS A 161 1.31 -12.34 4.35
N LEU A 162 2.07 -11.30 4.08
CA LEU A 162 2.30 -10.77 2.74
C LEU A 162 3.38 -11.58 2.03
N LEU A 163 3.22 -11.82 0.74
CA LEU A 163 4.18 -12.54 -0.09
C LEU A 163 5.34 -11.62 -0.49
N LYS A 164 6.58 -12.08 -0.28
CA LYS A 164 7.83 -11.38 -0.65
C LYS A 164 8.61 -12.11 -1.76
N THR A 165 8.02 -13.13 -2.38
CA THR A 165 8.67 -13.87 -3.48
C THR A 165 8.99 -12.94 -4.65
N LYS A 166 10.04 -13.25 -5.43
CA LYS A 166 10.47 -12.44 -6.59
C LYS A 166 9.33 -12.15 -7.58
N GLU A 167 8.41 -13.10 -7.76
CA GLU A 167 7.24 -12.92 -8.61
C GLU A 167 6.18 -11.99 -8.00
N ALA A 168 5.99 -12.06 -6.68
CA ALA A 168 5.02 -11.23 -5.97
C ALA A 168 5.48 -9.78 -5.81
N THR A 169 6.80 -9.54 -5.79
CA THR A 169 7.40 -8.21 -5.69
C THR A 169 7.79 -7.60 -7.05
N LYS A 170 7.46 -8.28 -8.16
CA LYS A 170 7.72 -7.77 -9.51
C LYS A 170 6.81 -6.59 -9.81
N ILE A 171 7.41 -5.48 -10.19
CA ILE A 171 6.72 -4.27 -10.67
C ILE A 171 6.91 -4.17 -12.18
N VAL A 172 5.83 -3.92 -12.92
CA VAL A 172 5.87 -3.68 -14.36
C VAL A 172 5.67 -2.19 -14.61
N ILE A 173 6.66 -1.52 -15.18
CA ILE A 173 6.63 -0.08 -15.43
C ILE A 173 6.33 0.16 -16.90
N THR A 174 5.34 1.01 -17.19
CA THR A 174 5.05 1.46 -18.55
C THR A 174 5.59 2.87 -18.75
N THR A 175 6.46 3.05 -19.74
CA THR A 175 7.07 4.35 -20.04
C THR A 175 6.91 4.75 -21.51
N THR A 176 6.79 6.05 -21.76
CA THR A 176 6.76 6.62 -23.10
C THR A 176 8.03 7.43 -23.34
N GLU A 177 8.58 7.30 -24.54
CA GLU A 177 9.66 8.16 -25.02
C GLU A 177 9.03 9.40 -25.66
N TYR A 178 9.43 10.59 -25.20
CA TYR A 178 9.08 11.84 -25.87
C TYR A 178 10.16 12.13 -26.91
N LYS A 179 9.75 12.35 -28.17
CA LYS A 179 10.62 12.81 -29.25
C LYS A 179 10.40 14.29 -29.50
#